data_AF-A0A4D7C6G3-F1
#
_entry.id   AF-A0A4D7C6G3-F1
#
_cell.length_a   1.000
_cell.length_b   1.000
_cell.length_c   1.000
_cell.angle_alpha   90.00
_cell.angle_beta   90.00
_cell.angle_gamma   90.00
#
_symmetry.space_group_name_H-M   'P 1'
#
loop_
_entity.id
_entity.type
_entity.pdbx_description
1 polymer ?
#
loop_
_entity_poly.entity_id
_entity_poly.type
_entity_poly.pdbx_seq_one_letter_code
_entity_poly.pdbx_strand_id
1 'polypeptide(L)'
;MGDDQLWGSNGADLFIFAASDGNDTVHGGTGLGWTDTIDLHGAGAPAGNWTVHLSDGTDFTSAAANGTFDLGHDKSGSITFADGHTISFDTLERITWGSA
;
A
#
# COMPACT_ATOMS: atom_id res chain seq x y z
N MET A 1 -3.72 12.18 -11.42
CA MET A 1 -4.78 11.42 -12.11
C MET A 1 -4.22 10.81 -13.40
N GLY A 2 -3.27 9.89 -13.23
CA GLY A 2 -2.94 8.83 -14.16
C GLY A 2 -3.16 7.51 -13.43
N ASP A 3 -3.68 6.50 -14.10
CA ASP A 3 -3.79 5.17 -13.51
C ASP A 3 -2.48 4.43 -13.81
N ASP A 4 -1.62 4.31 -12.81
CA ASP A 4 -0.25 3.81 -12.99
C ASP A 4 -0.14 2.31 -12.65
N GLN A 5 0.81 1.63 -13.31
CA GLN A 5 1.23 0.27 -12.98
C GLN A 5 2.70 0.27 -12.57
N LEU A 6 2.99 -0.29 -11.40
CA LEU A 6 4.34 -0.33 -10.83
C LEU A 6 4.75 -1.78 -10.53
N TRP A 7 5.99 -2.13 -10.87
CA TRP A 7 6.56 -3.48 -10.66
C TRP A 7 7.91 -3.38 -9.94
N GLY A 8 8.03 -4.01 -8.77
CA GLY A 8 9.30 -4.10 -8.03
C GLY A 8 10.23 -5.20 -8.56
N SER A 9 9.63 -6.33 -8.97
CA SER A 9 10.34 -7.50 -9.51
C SER A 9 11.14 -8.27 -8.48
N ASN A 10 12.44 -8.00 -8.34
CA ASN A 10 13.32 -8.73 -7.43
C ASN A 10 14.01 -7.72 -6.51
N GLY A 11 13.93 -7.95 -5.20
CA GLY A 11 14.50 -7.06 -4.21
C GLY A 11 13.45 -6.66 -3.19
N ALA A 12 13.84 -5.81 -2.24
CA ALA A 12 12.92 -5.14 -1.34
C ALA A 12 12.66 -3.75 -1.91
N ASP A 13 11.47 -3.56 -2.48
CA ASP A 13 11.12 -2.37 -3.24
C ASP A 13 10.26 -1.39 -2.43
N LEU A 14 10.34 -0.11 -2.81
CA LEU A 14 9.63 0.99 -2.17
C LEU A 14 8.78 1.73 -3.20
N PHE A 15 7.47 1.74 -2.98
CA PHE A 15 6.49 2.43 -3.81
C PHE A 15 5.94 3.63 -3.04
N ILE A 16 6.19 4.83 -3.55
CA ILE A 16 5.79 6.09 -2.90
C ILE A 16 4.70 6.72 -3.74
N PHE A 17 3.56 7.02 -3.11
CA PHE A 17 2.43 7.67 -3.77
C PHE A 17 2.23 9.09 -3.26
N ALA A 18 1.77 9.97 -4.14
CA ALA A 18 1.32 11.32 -3.82
C ALA A 18 -0.21 11.39 -3.75
N ALA A 19 -0.73 12.44 -3.10
CA ALA A 19 -2.17 12.66 -3.07
C ALA A 19 -2.68 12.83 -4.51
N SER A 20 -3.77 12.16 -4.87
CA SER A 20 -4.45 12.29 -6.18
C SER A 20 -3.74 11.67 -7.40
N ASP A 21 -2.97 10.60 -7.22
CA ASP A 21 -2.30 9.94 -8.35
C ASP A 21 -3.29 9.25 -9.29
N GLY A 22 -4.33 8.57 -8.79
CA GLY A 22 -5.35 7.95 -9.63
C GLY A 22 -5.77 6.61 -9.04
N ASN A 23 -6.14 5.65 -9.89
CA ASN A 23 -6.33 4.27 -9.46
C ASN A 23 -5.13 3.43 -9.91
N ASP A 24 -4.24 3.13 -8.98
CA ASP A 24 -2.94 2.54 -9.27
C ASP A 24 -2.89 1.04 -8.97
N THR A 25 -1.94 0.34 -9.60
CA THR A 25 -1.67 -1.08 -9.36
C THR A 25 -0.19 -1.30 -9.03
N VAL A 26 0.09 -1.99 -7.92
CA VAL A 26 1.43 -2.34 -7.45
C VAL A 26 1.63 -3.85 -7.49
N HIS A 27 2.75 -4.27 -8.07
CA HIS A 27 3.24 -5.63 -8.02
C HIS A 27 4.57 -5.63 -7.28
N GLY A 28 4.61 -6.13 -6.03
CA GLY A 28 5.85 -6.15 -5.23
C GLY A 28 6.94 -6.95 -5.91
N GLY A 29 6.62 -8.17 -6.33
CA GLY A 29 7.58 -9.10 -6.89
C GLY A 29 7.61 -10.40 -6.10
N THR A 30 8.24 -11.44 -6.64
CA THR A 30 8.25 -12.75 -5.97
C THR A 30 9.62 -13.04 -5.36
N GLY A 31 9.69 -13.29 -4.06
CA GLY A 31 10.92 -13.70 -3.41
C GLY A 31 10.79 -13.87 -1.90
N LEU A 32 11.17 -15.05 -1.39
CA LEU A 32 11.18 -15.29 0.06
C LEU A 32 12.30 -14.47 0.72
N GLY A 33 11.92 -13.49 1.54
CA GLY A 33 12.83 -12.71 2.38
C GLY A 33 13.04 -11.26 1.96
N TRP A 34 12.34 -10.79 0.93
CA TRP A 34 12.23 -9.37 0.64
C TRP A 34 11.01 -8.76 1.34
N THR A 35 10.98 -7.44 1.40
CA THR A 35 9.90 -6.70 2.04
C THR A 35 9.54 -5.54 1.15
N ASP A 36 8.53 -5.76 0.34
CA ASP A 36 7.99 -4.74 -0.53
C ASP A 36 7.07 -3.83 0.26
N THR A 37 7.28 -2.53 0.10
CA THR A 37 6.67 -1.51 0.94
C THR A 37 5.95 -0.46 0.11
N ILE A 38 4.66 -0.25 0.41
CA ILE A 38 3.95 0.97 0.00
C ILE A 38 4.11 2.02 1.10
N ASP A 39 4.54 3.22 0.70
CA ASP A 39 4.70 4.39 1.54
C ASP A 39 3.64 5.44 1.18
N LEU A 40 2.79 5.76 2.15
CA LEU A 40 1.70 6.74 2.04
C LEU A 40 2.04 8.10 2.68
N HIS A 41 3.26 8.34 3.14
CA HIS A 41 3.70 9.63 3.71
C HIS A 41 3.60 10.76 2.67
N GLY A 42 3.91 10.47 1.40
CA GLY A 42 3.77 11.41 0.28
C GLY A 42 2.32 11.63 -0.17
N ALA A 43 1.42 10.71 0.17
CA ALA A 43 0.07 10.64 -0.38
C ALA A 43 -0.88 11.70 0.18
N GLY A 44 -0.35 12.62 1.01
CA GLY A 44 -1.15 13.51 1.83
C GLY A 44 -2.12 12.75 2.73
N ALA A 45 -1.96 11.43 2.87
CA ALA A 45 -2.79 10.58 3.69
C ALA A 45 -2.66 11.12 5.11
N PRO A 46 -3.71 11.74 5.65
CA PRO A 46 -3.69 12.07 7.07
C PRO A 46 -3.47 10.75 7.80
N ALA A 47 -2.96 10.81 9.03
CA ALA A 47 -3.27 9.73 9.96
C ALA A 47 -4.81 9.66 10.05
N GLY A 48 -5.42 8.75 9.28
CA GLY A 48 -6.87 8.63 9.16
C GLY A 48 -7.42 8.83 7.74
N ASN A 49 -8.47 8.07 7.43
CA ASN A 49 -9.33 8.13 6.22
C ASN A 49 -8.84 7.35 4.99
N TRP A 50 -8.18 6.22 5.22
CA TRP A 50 -8.08 5.13 4.25
C TRP A 50 -8.24 3.78 4.95
N THR A 51 -8.63 2.79 4.15
CA THR A 51 -8.87 1.40 4.56
C THR A 51 -8.09 0.45 3.68
N VAL A 52 -7.51 -0.59 4.27
CA VAL A 52 -6.90 -1.71 3.55
C VAL A 52 -7.84 -2.89 3.63
N HIS A 53 -8.20 -3.45 2.48
CA HIS A 53 -8.94 -4.69 2.36
C HIS A 53 -8.02 -5.76 1.77
N LEU A 54 -7.63 -6.75 2.57
CA LEU A 54 -6.88 -7.90 2.07
C LEU A 54 -7.81 -8.89 1.39
N SER A 55 -7.28 -9.58 0.38
CA SER A 55 -8.00 -10.61 -0.39
C SER A 55 -8.42 -11.81 0.47
N ASP A 56 -7.81 -11.99 1.66
CA ASP A 56 -8.22 -13.00 2.64
C ASP A 56 -9.39 -12.55 3.54
N GLY A 57 -9.94 -11.36 3.29
CA GLY A 57 -11.07 -10.77 4.02
C GLY A 57 -10.66 -10.00 5.27
N THR A 58 -9.36 -9.84 5.55
CA THR A 58 -8.87 -9.02 6.66
C THR A 58 -8.94 -7.54 6.31
N ASP A 59 -9.52 -6.74 7.20
CA ASP A 59 -9.58 -5.28 7.05
C ASP A 59 -8.68 -4.57 8.07
N PHE A 60 -7.94 -3.56 7.59
CA PHE A 60 -7.25 -2.60 8.43
C PHE A 60 -7.77 -1.20 8.16
N THR A 61 -7.83 -0.39 9.21
CA THR A 61 -8.13 1.04 9.09
C THR A 61 -6.90 1.83 9.50
N SER A 62 -6.69 2.97 8.87
CA SER A 62 -5.67 3.96 9.27
C SER A 62 -5.66 4.35 10.76
N ALA A 63 -6.75 4.07 11.51
CA ALA A 63 -6.85 4.25 12.96
C ALA A 63 -6.23 3.11 13.79
N ALA A 64 -5.88 1.98 13.17
CA ALA A 64 -5.54 0.74 13.86
C ALA A 64 -4.04 0.52 14.10
N ALA A 65 -3.14 1.46 13.75
CA ALA A 65 -1.70 1.21 13.87
C ALA A 65 -0.80 2.44 13.98
N ASN A 66 0.43 2.19 14.44
CA ASN A 66 1.49 3.18 14.68
C ASN A 66 2.30 3.46 13.41
N GLY A 67 1.65 3.85 12.31
CA GLY A 67 2.35 4.23 11.08
C GLY A 67 2.94 3.05 10.27
N THR A 68 2.62 1.81 10.63
CA THR A 68 3.04 0.62 9.87
C THR A 68 2.03 -0.51 10.02
N PHE A 69 1.74 -1.17 8.89
CA PHE A 69 1.11 -2.48 8.83
C PHE A 69 2.10 -3.46 8.23
N ASP A 70 2.43 -4.50 8.99
CA ASP A 70 3.14 -5.67 8.50
C ASP A 70 2.09 -6.73 8.16
N LEU A 71 1.87 -6.95 6.86
CA LEU A 71 0.79 -7.77 6.33
C LEU A 71 1.18 -9.27 6.33
N GLY A 72 2.46 -9.57 6.42
CA GLY A 72 3.05 -10.88 6.15
C GLY A 72 3.35 -11.08 4.66
N HIS A 73 3.86 -12.26 4.32
CA HIS A 73 4.39 -12.54 2.98
C HIS A 73 3.32 -12.55 1.89
N ASP A 74 3.69 -11.96 0.75
CA ASP A 74 3.02 -12.06 -0.53
C ASP A 74 1.51 -11.71 -0.47
N LYS A 75 1.14 -10.68 0.31
CA LYS A 75 -0.27 -10.31 0.46
C LYS A 75 -0.80 -9.54 -0.74
N SER A 76 -2.07 -9.76 -1.02
CA SER A 76 -2.82 -9.03 -2.06
C SER A 76 -4.04 -8.35 -1.46
N GLY A 77 -4.41 -7.20 -2.01
CA GLY A 77 -5.54 -6.42 -1.51
C GLY A 77 -5.66 -5.08 -2.21
N SER A 78 -6.40 -4.18 -1.58
CA SER A 78 -6.50 -2.79 -2.00
C SER A 78 -6.46 -1.83 -0.84
N ILE A 79 -5.92 -0.65 -1.10
CA ILE A 79 -6.04 0.55 -0.26
C ILE A 79 -7.11 1.43 -0.90
N THR A 80 -8.12 1.84 -0.14
CA THR A 80 -9.15 2.79 -0.59
C THR A 80 -9.01 4.08 0.19
N PHE A 81 -8.86 5.19 -0.53
CA PHE A 81 -8.77 6.54 0.03
C PHE A 81 -10.15 7.19 0.20
N ALA A 82 -10.21 8.27 0.98
CA ALA A 82 -11.45 8.98 1.28
C ALA A 82 -12.17 9.56 0.05
N ASP A 83 -11.41 9.89 -0.99
CA ASP A 83 -11.91 10.41 -2.27
C ASP A 83 -12.36 9.29 -3.23
N GLY A 84 -12.21 8.03 -2.83
CA GLY A 84 -12.59 6.84 -3.60
C GLY A 84 -11.49 6.32 -4.52
N HIS A 85 -10.32 6.98 -4.59
CA HIS A 85 -9.18 6.45 -5.30
C HIS A 85 -8.65 5.19 -4.62
N THR A 86 -7.98 4.34 -5.40
CA THR A 86 -7.51 3.04 -4.92
C THR A 86 -6.08 2.73 -5.35
N ILE A 87 -5.34 2.05 -4.48
CA ILE A 87 -4.15 1.29 -4.88
C ILE A 87 -4.48 -0.18 -4.75
N SER A 88 -4.51 -0.91 -5.86
CA SER A 88 -4.55 -2.38 -5.84
C SER A 88 -3.12 -2.91 -5.72
N PHE A 89 -2.92 -3.98 -4.95
CA PHE A 89 -1.60 -4.57 -4.80
C PHE A 89 -1.64 -6.10 -4.76
N ASP A 90 -0.55 -6.71 -5.22
CA ASP A 90 -0.20 -8.08 -4.91
C ASP A 90 1.26 -8.18 -4.49
N THR A 91 1.62 -9.33 -3.92
CA THR A 91 2.97 -9.64 -3.47
C THR A 91 3.57 -8.57 -2.53
N LEU A 92 2.76 -8.05 -1.61
CA LEU A 92 3.15 -6.96 -0.71
C LEU A 92 3.32 -7.44 0.74
N GLU A 93 4.35 -6.95 1.42
CA GLU A 93 4.57 -7.23 2.85
C GLU A 93 4.17 -6.08 3.76
N ARG A 94 4.32 -4.82 3.31
CA ARG A 94 4.24 -3.68 4.23
C ARG A 94 3.55 -2.46 3.65
N ILE A 95 2.82 -1.77 4.52
CA ILE A 95 2.29 -0.42 4.29
C ILE A 95 2.78 0.49 5.41
N THR A 96 3.29 1.68 5.08
CA THR A 96 3.78 2.69 6.05
C THR A 96 3.12 4.05 5.83
N TRP A 97 2.93 4.81 6.92
CA TRP A 97 2.31 6.14 6.90
C TRP A 97 2.64 6.95 8.16
N GLY A 98 2.33 8.25 8.14
CA GLY A 98 2.46 9.15 9.29
C GLY A 98 3.33 10.37 8.98
N SER A 99 3.86 11.03 10.01
CA SER A 99 4.89 12.07 9.84
C SER A 99 6.27 11.44 9.84
N ALA A 100 7.10 11.77 8.85
CA ALA A 100 8.54 11.50 8.87
C ALA A 100 9.24 12.23 10.03
#